data_AF-A0A0E0DNG0-F1
#
_entry.id   AF-A0A0E0DNG0-F1
#
_cell.length_a   1.000
_cell.length_b   1.000
_cell.length_c   1.000
_cell.angle_alpha   90.00
_cell.angle_beta   90.00
_cell.angle_gamma   90.00
#
_symmetry.space_group_name_H-M   'P 1'
#
loop_
_entity.id
_entity.type
_entity.pdbx_description
1 polymer ?
#
loop_
_entity_poly.entity_id
_entity_poly.type
_entity_poly.pdbx_seq_one_letter_code
_entity_poly.pdbx_strand_id
1 'polypeptide(L)'
;MAMQRRISQGSEDMSQGSSFRAPGRQLSRFLLGPSGLPLVKCPRCGNAVVEYKSRRQGGRVFFKCKKNEQYVPDACTFFKWYDSYQRMVEGMELDFNEEVATQLQ
;
A
#
# COMPACT_ATOMS: atom_id res chain seq x y z
N MET A 1 50.33 -19.03 -40.74
CA MET A 1 50.65 -20.16 -39.83
C MET A 1 50.71 -19.57 -38.42
N ALA A 2 49.65 -19.73 -37.60
CA ALA A 2 49.52 -20.75 -36.55
C ALA A 2 50.39 -20.38 -35.29
N MET A 3 50.01 -20.39 -34.01
CA MET A 3 48.97 -21.03 -33.17
C MET A 3 48.95 -20.26 -31.80
N GLN A 4 47.84 -19.66 -31.33
CA GLN A 4 46.89 -20.14 -30.29
C GLN A 4 47.31 -20.20 -28.79
N ARG A 5 46.46 -19.55 -27.98
CA ARG A 5 45.85 -19.95 -26.67
C ARG A 5 46.76 -19.92 -25.41
N ARG A 6 46.34 -19.47 -24.22
CA ARG A 6 45.04 -19.59 -23.51
C ARG A 6 44.92 -18.42 -22.52
N ILE A 7 43.74 -17.81 -22.40
CA ILE A 7 43.35 -17.10 -21.17
C ILE A 7 42.05 -17.74 -20.70
N SER A 8 42.09 -18.19 -19.47
CA SER A 8 41.11 -19.00 -18.78
C SER A 8 39.73 -18.34 -18.76
N GLN A 9 38.70 -19.15 -19.05
CA GLN A 9 37.32 -18.84 -18.73
C GLN A 9 37.19 -18.72 -17.20
N GLY A 10 37.06 -17.49 -16.70
CA GLY A 10 36.44 -17.21 -15.41
C GLY A 10 34.94 -17.01 -15.65
N SER A 11 34.18 -18.08 -15.53
CA SER A 11 32.72 -18.08 -15.64
C SER A 11 32.11 -17.91 -14.26
N GLU A 12 31.96 -16.67 -13.79
CA GLU A 12 31.33 -16.40 -12.49
C GLU A 12 30.50 -15.12 -12.53
N ASP A 13 29.65 -14.98 -13.55
CA ASP A 13 28.55 -14.02 -13.50
C ASP A 13 27.40 -14.67 -12.73
N MET A 14 27.56 -14.73 -11.41
CA MET A 14 26.48 -15.06 -10.49
C MET A 14 25.46 -13.92 -10.53
N SER A 15 24.58 -14.00 -11.52
CA SER A 15 23.28 -13.35 -11.50
C SER A 15 22.44 -13.95 -10.36
N GLN A 16 22.77 -13.58 -9.13
CA GLN A 16 21.83 -13.64 -8.02
C GLN A 16 20.77 -12.58 -8.27
N GLY A 17 19.80 -12.97 -9.10
CA GLY A 17 18.44 -12.45 -9.04
C GLY A 17 17.91 -12.78 -7.64
N SER A 18 18.28 -11.96 -6.66
CA SER A 18 17.63 -11.93 -5.37
C SER A 18 16.23 -11.36 -5.61
N SER A 19 15.36 -12.30 -5.95
CA SER A 19 13.93 -12.22 -5.82
C SER A 19 13.64 -11.61 -4.45
N PHE A 20 13.42 -10.30 -4.42
CA PHE A 20 12.76 -9.60 -3.32
C PHE A 20 11.36 -10.19 -3.16
N ARG A 21 11.26 -11.38 -2.58
CA ARG A 21 10.06 -11.86 -1.90
C ARG A 21 10.14 -11.25 -0.52
N ALA A 22 9.96 -9.93 -0.46
CA ALA A 22 9.16 -9.42 0.64
C ALA A 22 7.88 -10.28 0.61
N PRO A 23 7.42 -10.85 1.72
CA PRO A 23 6.08 -11.37 1.79
C PRO A 23 5.19 -10.16 1.62
N GLY A 24 4.92 -9.83 0.35
CA GLY A 24 3.98 -8.81 -0.06
C GLY A 24 2.66 -9.34 0.42
N ARG A 25 2.31 -9.03 1.69
CA ARG A 25 0.94 -8.91 2.13
C ARG A 25 0.21 -8.31 0.96
N GLN A 26 -0.81 -9.04 0.50
CA GLN A 26 -1.44 -8.88 -0.80
C GLN A 26 -2.23 -7.56 -0.86
N LEU A 27 -1.56 -6.42 -0.67
CA LEU A 27 -2.08 -5.05 -0.73
C LEU A 27 -2.59 -4.70 -2.14
N SER A 28 -2.36 -5.60 -3.12
CA SER A 28 -2.71 -5.49 -4.54
C SER A 28 -4.16 -5.13 -4.85
N ARG A 29 -5.09 -5.19 -3.88
CA ARG A 29 -6.49 -4.78 -4.10
C ARG A 29 -6.72 -3.28 -3.86
N PHE A 30 -5.78 -2.58 -3.21
CA PHE A 30 -5.92 -1.17 -2.86
C PHE A 30 -4.81 -0.32 -3.47
N LEU A 31 -5.17 0.86 -3.96
CA LEU A 31 -4.19 1.86 -4.39
C LEU A 31 -3.44 2.35 -3.14
N LEU A 32 -2.12 2.17 -3.10
CA LEU A 32 -1.32 2.74 -2.03
C LEU A 32 -1.23 4.26 -2.20
N GLY A 33 -1.47 4.98 -1.11
CA GLY A 33 -1.23 6.41 -1.04
C GLY A 33 0.26 6.76 -0.99
N PRO A 34 0.63 8.04 -1.22
CA PRO A 34 2.02 8.51 -1.09
C PRO A 34 2.69 8.18 0.25
N SER A 35 1.92 7.96 1.32
CA SER A 35 2.45 7.57 2.64
C SER A 35 2.57 6.06 2.82
N GLY A 36 2.27 5.24 1.80
CA GLY A 36 2.38 3.78 1.87
C GLY A 36 1.22 3.09 2.59
N LEU A 37 0.15 3.82 2.95
CA LEU A 37 -1.08 3.22 3.47
C LEU A 37 -2.06 2.93 2.33
N PRO A 38 -2.80 1.80 2.37
CA PRO A 38 -3.80 1.49 1.35
C PRO A 38 -4.98 2.46 1.46
N LEU A 39 -5.40 3.01 0.32
CA LEU A 39 -6.57 3.88 0.22
C LEU A 39 -7.84 3.03 0.14
N VAL A 40 -8.34 2.61 1.30
CA VAL A 40 -9.61 1.86 1.40
C VAL A 40 -10.80 2.73 1.01
N LYS A 41 -11.92 2.08 0.65
CA LYS A 41 -13.17 2.79 0.41
C LYS A 41 -13.69 3.41 1.71
N CYS A 42 -14.33 4.57 1.60
CA CYS A 42 -14.89 5.27 2.73
C CYS A 42 -16.00 4.42 3.36
N PRO A 43 -15.90 4.04 4.65
CA PRO A 43 -16.89 3.17 5.30
C PRO A 43 -18.27 3.84 5.44
N ARG A 44 -18.36 5.17 5.28
CA ARG A 44 -19.62 5.93 5.40
C ARG A 44 -20.42 5.97 4.12
N CYS A 45 -19.76 5.96 2.95
CA CYS A 45 -20.43 6.22 1.67
C CYS A 45 -19.89 5.41 0.48
N GLY A 46 -18.93 4.50 0.71
CA GLY A 46 -18.32 3.65 -0.31
C GLY A 46 -17.39 4.34 -1.32
N ASN A 47 -17.29 5.68 -1.30
CA ASN A 47 -16.45 6.44 -2.22
C ASN A 47 -14.95 6.32 -1.87
N ALA A 48 -14.08 6.65 -2.83
CA ALA A 48 -12.64 6.61 -2.60
C ALA A 48 -12.21 7.60 -1.50
N VAL A 49 -11.30 7.13 -0.64
CA VAL A 49 -10.55 7.97 0.30
C VAL A 49 -9.30 8.48 -0.40
N VAL A 50 -8.95 9.73 -0.12
CA VAL A 50 -7.80 10.42 -0.68
C VAL A 50 -6.88 10.90 0.43
N GLU A 51 -5.59 10.76 0.19
CA GLU A 51 -4.52 11.22 1.08
C GLU A 51 -4.17 12.68 0.76
N TYR A 52 -4.01 13.49 1.81
CA TYR A 52 -3.53 14.87 1.71
C TYR A 52 -2.47 15.15 2.77
N LYS A 53 -1.54 16.04 2.42
CA LYS A 53 -0.54 16.58 3.35
C LYS A 53 -0.97 17.98 3.78
N SER A 54 -1.08 18.21 5.08
CA SER A 54 -1.48 19.50 5.64
C SER A 54 -0.35 20.51 5.52
N ARG A 55 -0.58 21.60 4.79
CA ARG A 55 0.37 22.73 4.74
C ARG A 55 0.45 23.49 6.06
N ARG A 56 -0.64 23.51 6.84
CA ARG A 56 -0.74 24.28 8.10
C ARG A 56 -0.18 23.54 9.31
N GLN A 57 -0.19 22.20 9.29
CA GLN A 57 0.24 21.35 10.40
C GLN A 57 1.61 20.71 10.12
N GLY A 58 2.53 21.43 9.49
CA GLY A 58 3.90 20.95 9.27
C GLY A 58 4.01 19.70 8.38
N GLY A 59 3.13 19.54 7.40
CA GLY A 59 3.17 18.42 6.47
C GLY A 59 2.50 17.14 6.96
N ARG A 60 1.84 17.16 8.13
CA ARG A 60 1.10 16.00 8.66
C ARG A 60 0.08 15.47 7.66
N VAL A 61 0.06 14.16 7.51
CA VAL A 61 -0.80 13.46 6.56
C VAL A 61 -2.16 13.18 7.18
N PHE A 62 -3.22 13.42 6.40
CA PHE A 62 -4.58 13.06 6.74
C PHE A 62 -5.30 12.47 5.53
N PHE A 63 -6.33 11.70 5.83
CA PHE A 63 -7.16 11.00 4.88
C PHE A 63 -8.58 11.55 4.98
N LYS A 64 -9.18 11.88 3.84
CA LYS A 64 -10.59 12.28 3.78
C LYS A 64 -11.31 11.63 2.61
N CYS A 65 -12.63 11.52 2.71
CA CYS A 65 -13.43 11.07 1.58
C CYS A 65 -13.35 12.11 0.45
N LYS A 66 -13.36 11.66 -0.81
CA LYS A 66 -13.45 12.56 -1.97
C LYS A 66 -14.71 13.44 -1.94
N LYS A 67 -15.83 12.90 -1.43
CA LYS A 67 -17.09 13.64 -1.21
C LYS A 67 -17.12 14.44 0.11
N ASN A 68 -16.00 14.58 0.81
CA ASN A 68 -15.88 15.51 1.94
C ASN A 68 -15.58 16.91 1.39
N GLU A 69 -16.58 17.48 0.72
CA GLU A 69 -16.55 18.84 0.22
C GLU A 69 -16.93 19.81 1.34
N GLN A 70 -16.13 20.86 1.51
CA GLN A 70 -16.45 21.90 2.48
C GLN A 70 -17.68 22.67 1.99
N TYR A 71 -18.53 23.09 2.93
CA TYR A 71 -19.72 23.90 2.68
C TYR A 71 -20.88 23.18 1.96
N VAL A 72 -20.82 21.86 1.82
CA VAL A 72 -21.95 21.05 1.35
C VAL A 72 -22.60 20.35 2.55
N PRO A 73 -23.87 20.63 2.88
CA PRO A 73 -24.53 20.11 4.08
C PRO A 73 -24.67 18.57 4.10
N ASP A 74 -24.69 17.93 2.94
CA ASP A 74 -24.77 16.47 2.79
C ASP A 74 -23.44 15.79 2.41
N ALA A 75 -22.33 16.52 2.53
CA ALA A 75 -21.00 15.97 2.27
C ALA A 75 -20.65 14.87 3.28
N CYS A 76 -19.84 13.92 2.81
CA CYS A 76 -19.33 12.88 3.68
C CYS A 76 -18.33 13.48 4.69
N THR A 77 -18.60 13.35 5.98
CA THR A 77 -17.73 13.90 7.04
C THR A 77 -16.51 13.04 7.38
N PHE A 78 -16.19 12.04 6.55
CA PHE A 78 -15.06 11.16 6.81
C PHE A 78 -13.72 11.90 6.71
N PHE A 79 -13.02 11.95 7.83
CA PHE A 79 -11.70 12.54 8.00
C PHE A 79 -10.96 11.80 9.12
N LYS A 80 -9.70 11.40 8.87
CA LYS A 80 -8.81 10.80 9.87
C LYS A 80 -7.37 11.22 9.66
N TRP A 81 -6.64 11.47 10.74
CA TRP A 81 -5.19 11.61 10.71
C TRP A 81 -4.51 10.28 10.42
N TYR A 82 -3.25 10.33 9.96
CA TYR A 82 -2.44 9.16 9.61
C TYR A 82 -2.54 8.02 10.63
N ASP A 83 -2.19 8.26 11.90
CA ASP A 83 -2.17 7.21 12.93
C ASP A 83 -3.55 6.57 13.15
N SER A 84 -4.60 7.38 13.09
CA SER A 84 -6.00 6.92 13.24
C SER A 84 -6.51 6.17 12.02
N TYR A 85 -6.03 6.51 10.83
CA TYR A 85 -6.36 5.83 9.59
C TYR A 85 -5.63 4.49 9.49
N GLN A 86 -4.34 4.46 9.84
CA GLN A 86 -3.55 3.24 9.89
C GLN A 86 -4.20 2.18 10.79
N ARG A 87 -4.55 2.52 12.03
CA ARG A 87 -5.21 1.57 12.96
C ARG A 87 -6.56 1.06 12.44
N MET A 88 -7.31 1.88 11.70
CA MET A 88 -8.56 1.46 11.07
C MET A 88 -8.29 0.44 9.96
N VAL A 89 -7.33 0.74 9.09
CA VAL A 89 -6.96 -0.13 7.98
C VAL A 89 -6.45 -1.46 8.50
N GLU A 90 -5.55 -1.45 9.48
CA GLU A 90 -5.04 -2.66 10.14
C GLU A 90 -6.19 -3.51 10.72
N GLY A 91 -7.18 -2.87 11.35
CA GLY A 91 -8.38 -3.57 11.84
C GLY A 91 -9.19 -4.23 10.73
N MET A 92 -9.37 -3.56 9.58
CA MET A 92 -10.07 -4.13 8.42
C MET A 92 -9.31 -5.30 7.78
N GLU A 93 -7.97 -5.30 7.80
CA GLU A 93 -7.18 -6.40 7.24
C GLU A 93 -7.28 -7.69 8.06
N LEU A 94 -7.52 -7.58 9.37
CA LEU A 94 -7.65 -8.74 10.26
C LEU A 94 -8.95 -9.51 10.02
N ASP A 95 -10.05 -8.82 9.71
CA ASP A 95 -11.34 -9.46 9.39
C ASP A 95 -11.26 -10.37 8.14
N PHE A 96 -10.38 -10.08 7.18
CA PHE A 96 -10.20 -10.92 5.98
C PHE A 96 -9.44 -12.23 6.25
N ASN A 97 -8.69 -12.32 7.34
CA ASN A 97 -7.83 -13.48 7.61
C ASN A 97 -8.59 -14.59 8.38
N GLU A 98 -9.63 -14.22 9.13
CA GLU A 98 -10.44 -15.19 9.89
C GLU A 98 -11.43 -15.96 9.00
N GLU A 99 -11.93 -15.35 7.92
CA GLU A 99 -12.89 -15.99 7.00
C GLU A 99 -12.25 -17.03 6.06
N VAL A 100 -10.93 -16.97 5.83
CA VAL A 100 -10.21 -17.98 5.02
C VAL A 100 -9.92 -19.25 5.82
N ALA A 101 -9.88 -19.16 7.15
CA ALA A 101 -9.57 -20.29 8.02
C ALA A 101 -10.77 -21.25 8.22
N THR A 102 -12.00 -20.83 7.90
CA THR A 102 -13.23 -21.59 8.18
C THR A 102 -13.79 -22.39 7.00
N GLN A 103 -13.14 -22.36 5.83
CA GLN A 103 -13.56 -23.14 4.64
C GLN A 103 -12.79 -24.47 4.47
N LEU A 104 -12.03 -24.90 5.48
CA LEU A 104 -11.41 -26.23 5.55
C LEU A 104 -12.06 -27.05 6.68
N GLN A 105 -13.31 -27.47 6.48
CA GLN A 105 -13.90 -28.60 7.20
C GLN A 105 -14.63 -29.50 6.22
#